data_AF-A0A7T0BZA1-F1
#
_entry.id   AF-A0A7T0BZA1-F1
#
_cell.length_a   1.000
_cell.length_b   1.000
_cell.length_c   1.000
_cell.angle_alpha   90.00
_cell.angle_beta   90.00
_cell.angle_gamma   90.00
#
_symmetry.space_group_name_H-M   'P 1'
#
loop_
_entity.id
_entity.type
_entity.pdbx_description
1 polymer ?
#
loop_
_entity_poly.entity_id
_entity_poly.type
_entity_poly.pdbx_seq_one_letter_code
_entity_poly.pdbx_strand_id
1 'polypeptide(L)' 'MPKFTRKQKLRSRKPASTKRTPSKKQTEILNVPTHQSGQIKEKLKSLKELYDNGLIDEQDYQKKKNEILNQNF' A
#
# COMPACT_ATOMS: atom_id res chain seq x y z
N MET A 1 -45.64 9.69 -44.32
CA MET A 1 -44.44 8.86 -44.10
C MET A 1 -43.57 9.52 -43.02
N PRO A 2 -43.31 8.88 -41.86
CA PRO A 2 -42.55 9.49 -40.75
C PRO A 2 -41.06 9.65 -41.07
N LYS A 3 -40.46 10.76 -40.61
CA LYS A 3 -39.05 11.12 -40.81
C LYS A 3 -38.17 10.48 -39.72
N PHE A 4 -37.15 9.72 -40.12
CA PHE A 4 -36.13 9.19 -39.19
C PHE A 4 -34.85 10.02 -39.25
N THR A 5 -34.59 10.79 -38.20
CA THR A 5 -33.31 11.51 -38.03
C THR A 5 -32.25 10.59 -37.45
N ARG A 6 -31.13 10.42 -38.17
CA ARG A 6 -29.97 9.62 -37.76
C ARG A 6 -29.17 10.36 -36.69
N LYS A 7 -29.24 9.93 -35.42
CA LYS A 7 -28.39 10.47 -34.35
C LYS A 7 -26.97 9.89 -34.44
N GLN A 8 -25.97 10.75 -34.59
CA GLN A 8 -24.56 10.41 -34.46
C GLN A 8 -24.23 10.14 -32.98
N LYS A 9 -23.70 8.95 -32.68
CA LYS A 9 -23.23 8.58 -31.34
C LYS A 9 -21.72 8.76 -31.28
N LEU A 10 -21.27 9.92 -30.81
CA LEU A 10 -19.88 10.16 -30.42
C LEU A 10 -19.57 9.26 -29.22
N ARG A 11 -18.90 8.12 -29.46
CA ARG A 11 -18.31 7.33 -28.38
C ARG A 11 -16.97 7.97 -28.01
N SER A 12 -17.01 8.67 -26.90
CA SER A 12 -15.88 9.18 -26.13
C SER A 12 -14.78 8.11 -25.97
N ARG A 13 -13.56 8.48 -26.37
CA ARG A 13 -12.32 7.75 -26.02
C ARG A 13 -12.21 7.73 -24.49
N LYS A 14 -12.19 6.54 -23.89
CA LYS A 14 -11.75 6.37 -22.50
C LYS A 14 -10.23 6.21 -22.50
N PRO A 15 -9.42 7.11 -21.90
CA PRO A 15 -8.05 6.77 -21.57
C PRO A 15 -8.11 5.77 -20.41
N ALA A 16 -7.62 4.56 -20.63
CA ALA A 16 -7.35 3.62 -19.55
C ALA A 16 -6.19 4.19 -18.73
N SER A 17 -6.56 5.01 -17.75
CA SER A 17 -5.67 5.57 -16.74
C SER A 17 -4.99 4.43 -16.00
N THR A 18 -3.67 4.54 -16.00
CA THR A 18 -2.69 3.89 -15.13
C THR A 18 -3.31 3.43 -13.82
N LYS A 19 -3.33 2.10 -13.57
CA LYS A 19 -3.57 1.55 -12.24
C LYS A 19 -2.38 1.93 -11.34
N ARG A 20 -2.43 3.13 -10.77
CA ARG A 20 -1.63 3.53 -9.62
C ARG A 20 -2.59 3.88 -8.48
N THR A 21 -2.35 3.18 -7.38
CA THR A 21 -2.70 3.45 -5.97
C THR A 21 -4.17 3.37 -5.53
N PRO A 22 -4.38 2.68 -4.41
CA PRO A 22 -5.14 3.24 -3.30
C PRO A 22 -4.16 3.64 -2.19
N SER A 23 -3.88 4.94 -2.10
CA SER A 23 -3.38 5.55 -0.87
C SER A 23 -4.59 5.91 -0.02
N LYS A 24 -4.79 5.21 1.10
CA LYS A 24 -5.33 5.76 2.36
C LYS A 24 -5.45 4.69 3.44
N LYS A 25 -4.51 4.70 4.37
CA LYS A 25 -4.82 4.69 5.80
C LYS A 25 -3.86 5.67 6.49
N GLN A 26 -4.32 6.91 6.61
CA GLN A 26 -3.91 7.80 7.69
C GLN A 26 -4.40 7.16 8.98
N THR A 27 -3.49 6.78 9.86
CA THR A 27 -3.79 6.52 11.27
C THR A 27 -2.54 6.74 12.12
N GLU A 28 -2.58 7.87 12.82
CA GLU A 28 -2.24 8.04 14.24
C GLU A 28 -0.77 8.11 14.68
N ILE A 29 -0.39 9.35 14.99
CA ILE A 29 0.36 9.87 16.16
C ILE A 29 0.96 8.83 17.13
N LEU A 30 2.18 9.17 17.57
CA LEU A 30 2.84 8.85 18.85
C LEU A 30 4.04 7.88 18.75
N ASN A 31 5.24 8.46 18.70
CA ASN A 31 6.32 8.17 19.66
C ASN A 31 7.59 8.91 19.22
N VAL A 32 8.08 9.83 20.05
CA VAL A 32 9.48 10.27 20.01
C VAL A 32 10.28 9.20 20.75
N PRO A 33 11.19 8.45 20.09
CA PRO A 33 11.99 7.45 20.76
C PRO A 33 13.44 7.91 20.75
N THR A 34 14.10 7.76 21.89
CA THR A 34 15.55 7.63 22.00
C THR A 34 16.12 6.90 20.77
N HIS A 35 17.06 7.56 20.08
CA HIS A 35 17.46 7.41 18.66
C HIS A 35 17.62 6.00 18.06
N GLN A 36 17.61 4.92 18.86
CA GLN A 36 17.74 3.55 18.38
C GLN A 36 16.46 2.71 18.50
N SER A 37 15.66 2.91 19.56
CA SER A 37 14.43 2.14 19.79
C SER A 37 13.32 2.47 18.79
N GLY A 38 13.35 3.69 18.25
CA GLY A 38 12.38 4.18 17.27
C GLY A 38 12.50 3.53 15.92
N GLN A 39 13.74 3.40 15.45
CA GLN A 39 14.04 2.84 14.14
C GLN A 39 13.64 1.35 14.06
N ILE A 40 13.79 0.61 15.16
CA ILE A 40 13.36 -0.80 15.25
C ILE A 40 11.84 -0.88 15.13
N LYS A 41 11.10 -0.06 15.87
CA LYS A 41 9.63 -0.02 15.81
C LYS A 41 9.13 0.32 14.41
N GLU A 42 9.75 1.28 13.74
CA GLU A 42 9.40 1.63 12.35
C GLU A 42 9.66 0.47 11.38
N LYS A 43 10.84 -0.16 11.46
CA LYS A 43 11.17 -1.33 10.63
C LYS A 43 10.19 -2.49 10.84
N LEU A 44 9.84 -2.78 12.09
CA LEU A 44 8.86 -3.83 12.42
C LEU A 44 7.45 -3.48 11.94
N LYS A 45 7.05 -2.20 12.02
CA LYS A 45 5.76 -1.72 11.51
C LYS A 45 5.67 -1.91 9.99
N SER A 46 6.67 -1.46 9.25
CA SER A 46 6.73 -1.65 7.79
C SER A 46 6.74 -3.14 7.42
N LEU A 47 7.45 -3.98 8.17
CA LEU A 47 7.44 -5.43 7.95
C LEU A 47 6.04 -6.03 8.14
N LYS A 48 5.32 -5.59 9.18
CA LYS A 48 3.94 -6.04 9.44
C LYS A 48 2.98 -5.57 8.35
N GLU A 49 3.13 -4.34 7.86
CA GLU A 49 2.33 -3.84 6.74
C GLU A 49 2.55 -4.66 5.47
N LEU A 50 3.79 -5.09 5.18
CA LEU A 50 4.05 -5.96 4.04
C LEU A 50 3.36 -7.33 4.18
N TYR A 51 3.35 -7.89 5.38
CA TYR A 51 2.65 -9.14 5.67
C TYR A 51 1.13 -8.98 5.57
N ASP A 52 0.57 -7.93 6.17
CA ASP A 52 -0.87 -7.63 6.13
C ASP A 52 -1.36 -7.39 4.68
N ASN A 53 -0.50 -6.84 3.82
CA ASN A 53 -0.78 -6.66 2.39
C ASN A 53 -0.56 -7.93 1.54
N GLY A 54 -0.09 -9.03 2.14
CA GLY A 54 0.23 -10.27 1.44
C GLY A 54 1.41 -10.17 0.48
N LEU A 55 2.34 -9.22 0.68
CA LEU A 55 3.58 -9.12 -0.12
C LEU A 55 4.66 -10.10 0.34
N ILE A 56 4.60 -10.54 1.59
CA ILE A 56 5.51 -11.52 2.17
C ILE A 56 4.71 -12.60 2.88
N ASP A 57 5.25 -13.81 2.86
CA ASP A 57 4.68 -14.93 3.59
C ASP A 57 5.02 -14.86 5.09
N GLU A 58 4.29 -15.64 5.89
CA GLU A 58 4.51 -15.71 7.34
C GLU A 58 5.94 -16.13 7.70
N GLN A 59 6.52 -17.05 6.93
CA GLN A 59 7.90 -17.51 7.12
C GLN A 59 8.91 -16.36 6.93
N ASP A 60 8.73 -15.57 5.87
CA ASP A 60 9.56 -14.39 5.60
C ASP A 60 9.38 -13.29 6.64
N TYR A 61 8.14 -13.09 7.10
CA TYR A 61 7.82 -12.14 8.17
C TYR A 61 8.57 -12.51 9.46
N GLN A 62 8.49 -13.77 9.91
CA GLN A 62 9.15 -14.22 11.13
C GLN A 62 10.68 -14.13 11.01
N LYS A 63 11.24 -14.54 9.86
CA LYS A 63 12.69 -14.47 9.61
C LYS A 63 13.21 -13.03 9.71
N LYS A 64 12.59 -12.10 9.00
CA LYS A 64 13.00 -10.68 9.02
C LYS A 64 12.75 -10.02 10.37
N LYS A 65 11.67 -10.38 11.06
CA LYS A 65 11.39 -9.89 12.42
C LYS A 65 12.51 -10.28 13.39
N ASN A 66 12.94 -11.53 13.35
CA ASN A 66 14.03 -12.02 14.21
C ASN A 66 15.36 -11.36 13.85
N GLU A 67 15.63 -11.14 12.56
CA GLU A 67 16.83 -10.44 12.10
C GLU A 67 16.89 -9.00 12.62
N ILE A 68 15.78 -8.26 12.55
CA ILE A 68 15.67 -6.88 13.05
C ILE A 68 15.87 -6.83 14.58
N LEU A 69 15.36 -7.83 15.31
CA LEU A 69 15.55 -7.91 16.77
C LEU A 69 17.00 -8.26 17.12
N ASN A 70 17.60 -9.21 16.40
CA ASN A 70 18.97 -9.70 16.68
C ASN A 70 20.06 -8.70 16.30
N GLN A 71 19.85 -7.82 15.31
CA GLN A 71 20.83 -6.80 14.91
C GLN A 71 21.05 -5.68 15.94
N ASN A 72 20.26 -5.67 17.03
CA ASN A 72 20.22 -4.58 18.00
C ASN A 72 20.60 -5.00 19.44
N PHE A 73 21.10 -6.23 19.62
CA PHE A 73 21.69 -6.75 20.87
C PHE A 73 23.17 -7.08 20.66
#